data_AF-A0A5T0HK91-F1
#
_entry.id   AF-A0A5T0HK91-F1
#
_cell.length_a   1.000
_cell.length_b   1.000
_cell.length_c   1.000
_cell.angle_alpha   90.00
_cell.angle_beta   90.00
_cell.angle_gamma   90.00
#
_symmetry.space_group_name_H-M   'P 1'
#
loop_
_entity.id
_entity.type
_entity.pdbx_description
1 polymer ?
#
loop_
_entity_poly.entity_id
_entity_poly.type
_entity_poly.pdbx_seq_one_letter_code
_entity_poly.pdbx_strand_id
1 'polypeptide(L)'
;GHAMGCAALNLFFQRCNVNVKWCGYLNGFDRFVFNYHLLVSNSSSYNALQIFEYRTFTNKFEEEKFFSSFSSKKKILISYKDPFTMIKTILNANIVKSEYYIQDKKLNASNITKNTIDILQRYKRKYNKYNIKDFDPYLLQHQMLIQEFLLKYFKNSKKYFLDMNDIQPENAFITLEKLATYFNFTKPSILDKQFYQEKKSLATTFLLHYFPLILDFDEFEIEINAKELNYSKKDDISDLFFKKKIYIDNHQIHFYINKNLDFDKKLYIKIKKIILQL
;
A
#
# COMPACT_ATOMS: atom_id res chain seq x y z
N GLY A 1 -7.78 -4.48 10.56
CA GLY A 1 -7.42 -5.76 9.91
C GLY A 1 -6.08 -5.63 9.22
N HIS A 2 -5.43 -6.74 8.87
CA HIS A 2 -4.15 -6.75 8.17
C HIS A 2 -4.38 -6.81 6.65
N ALA A 3 -4.26 -5.67 5.95
CA ALA A 3 -4.33 -5.59 4.47
C ALA A 3 -4.11 -4.15 3.96
N MET A 4 -3.99 -4.00 2.64
CA MET A 4 -3.76 -2.73 1.92
C MET A 4 -4.79 -1.63 2.25
N GLY A 5 -6.06 -1.99 2.46
CA GLY A 5 -7.09 -1.02 2.83
C GLY A 5 -6.87 -0.40 4.21
N CYS A 6 -6.29 -1.13 5.15
CA CYS A 6 -5.97 -0.58 6.47
C CYS A 6 -4.83 0.44 6.39
N ALA A 7 -3.89 0.22 5.46
CA ALA A 7 -2.76 1.09 5.21
C ALA A 7 -3.23 2.42 4.57
N ALA A 8 -4.14 2.36 3.59
CA ALA A 8 -4.78 3.54 3.01
C ALA A 8 -5.57 4.34 4.06
N LEU A 9 -6.35 3.65 4.90
CA LEU A 9 -7.11 4.27 5.97
C LEU A 9 -6.22 5.03 6.98
N ASN A 10 -5.02 4.52 7.28
CA ASN A 10 -4.07 5.26 8.13
C ASN A 10 -3.63 6.59 7.50
N LEU A 11 -3.40 6.64 6.18
CA LEU A 11 -3.08 7.88 5.47
C LEU A 11 -4.26 8.87 5.51
N PHE A 12 -5.48 8.37 5.40
CA PHE A 12 -6.69 9.18 5.53
C PHE A 12 -6.84 9.77 6.93
N PHE A 13 -6.56 8.98 7.96
CA PHE A 13 -6.55 9.46 9.35
C PHE A 13 -5.53 10.56 9.62
N GLN A 14 -4.35 10.52 9.00
CA GLN A 14 -3.34 11.57 9.15
C GLN A 14 -3.85 12.94 8.67
N ARG A 15 -4.62 12.99 7.58
CA ARG A 15 -5.24 14.23 7.09
C ARG A 15 -6.32 14.78 8.02
N CYS A 16 -6.88 13.90 8.85
CA CYS A 16 -7.82 14.25 9.91
C CYS A 16 -7.12 14.49 11.27
N ASN A 17 -5.80 14.69 11.29
CA ASN A 17 -4.99 14.88 12.50
C ASN A 17 -5.15 13.73 13.52
N VAL A 18 -5.37 12.51 13.01
CA VAL A 18 -5.41 11.27 13.80
C VAL A 18 -4.11 10.50 13.58
N ASN A 19 -3.32 10.40 14.63
CA ASN A 19 -2.07 9.68 14.67
C ASN A 19 -2.33 8.19 14.98
N VAL A 20 -2.11 7.36 13.97
CA VAL A 20 -2.16 5.89 14.06
C VAL A 20 -0.80 5.36 13.66
N LYS A 21 -0.14 4.62 14.55
CA LYS A 21 1.13 3.95 14.23
C LYS A 21 0.97 2.44 14.26
N TRP A 22 1.55 1.81 13.25
CA TRP A 22 1.65 0.37 13.17
C TRP A 22 2.86 -0.13 13.97
N CYS A 23 2.62 -1.07 14.89
CA CYS A 23 3.63 -1.69 15.76
C CYS A 23 3.60 -3.22 15.67
N GLY A 24 3.28 -3.75 14.47
CA GLY A 24 3.09 -5.18 14.24
C GLY A 24 4.28 -6.04 14.65
N TYR A 25 5.51 -5.59 14.40
CA TYR A 25 6.74 -6.35 14.66
C TYR A 25 7.21 -6.32 16.13
N LEU A 26 6.61 -5.52 17.00
CA LEU A 26 6.99 -5.45 18.42
C LEU A 26 6.29 -6.55 19.23
N ASN A 27 7.02 -7.18 20.15
CA ASN A 27 6.48 -8.19 21.06
C ASN A 27 6.08 -7.58 22.41
N GLY A 28 5.32 -8.38 23.19
CA GLY A 28 4.88 -8.14 24.57
C GLY A 28 5.05 -6.74 25.13
N PHE A 29 6.07 -6.58 25.98
CA PHE A 29 6.34 -5.36 26.75
C PHE A 29 6.69 -4.16 25.86
N ASP A 30 7.53 -4.35 24.84
CA ASP A 30 7.94 -3.26 23.95
C ASP A 30 6.75 -2.66 23.20
N ARG A 31 5.81 -3.51 22.78
CA ARG A 31 4.57 -3.07 22.15
C ARG A 31 3.67 -2.32 23.13
N PHE A 32 3.60 -2.76 24.40
CA PHE A 32 2.88 -2.04 25.44
C PHE A 32 3.46 -0.64 25.66
N VAL A 33 4.78 -0.52 25.84
CA VAL A 33 5.49 0.76 26.05
C VAL A 33 5.29 1.68 24.86
N PHE A 34 5.44 1.15 23.63
CA PHE A 34 5.19 1.91 22.40
C PHE A 34 3.77 2.48 22.34
N ASN A 35 2.76 1.64 22.61
CA ASN A 35 1.36 2.05 22.58
C ASN A 35 1.03 3.07 23.67
N TYR A 36 1.61 2.91 24.87
CA TYR A 36 1.47 3.88 25.95
C TYR A 36 2.02 5.25 25.52
N HIS A 37 3.26 5.30 25.05
CA HIS A 37 3.87 6.55 24.57
C HIS A 37 3.08 7.16 23.42
N LEU A 38 2.59 6.36 22.47
CA LEU A 38 1.73 6.85 21.40
C LEU A 38 0.49 7.56 21.95
N LEU A 39 -0.20 6.94 22.92
CA LEU A 39 -1.44 7.50 23.48
C LEU A 39 -1.22 8.78 24.29
N VAL A 40 -0.12 8.87 25.04
CA VAL A 40 0.16 10.04 25.90
C VAL A 40 0.97 11.13 25.18
N SER A 41 1.53 10.84 24.02
CA SER A 41 2.27 11.82 23.21
C SER A 41 1.35 12.80 22.50
N ASN A 42 1.87 14.01 22.26
CA ASN A 42 1.34 14.96 21.29
C ASN A 42 -0.12 15.39 21.52
N SER A 43 -0.33 16.29 22.48
CA SER A 43 -1.64 16.82 22.91
C SER A 43 -2.41 17.58 21.81
N SER A 44 -1.74 17.96 20.71
CA SER A 44 -2.34 18.65 19.57
C SER A 44 -3.00 17.72 18.55
N SER A 45 -2.92 16.39 18.72
CA SER A 45 -3.45 15.39 17.80
C SER A 45 -4.31 14.33 18.50
N TYR A 46 -5.18 13.67 17.73
CA TYR A 46 -5.92 12.52 18.23
C TYR A 46 -5.07 11.26 18.07
N ASN A 47 -4.84 10.50 19.13
CA ASN A 47 -4.10 9.24 19.04
C ASN A 47 -5.05 8.03 19.02
N ALA A 48 -4.78 7.06 18.16
CA ALA A 48 -5.52 5.81 18.13
C ALA A 48 -4.59 4.59 18.00
N LEU A 49 -4.99 3.48 18.65
CA LEU A 49 -4.24 2.23 18.63
C LEU A 49 -4.74 1.29 17.53
N GLN A 50 -3.80 0.67 16.82
CA GLN A 50 -4.06 -0.41 15.86
C GLN A 50 -3.77 -1.77 16.52
N ILE A 51 -4.78 -2.64 16.67
CA ILE A 51 -4.71 -3.82 17.57
C ILE A 51 -4.70 -5.19 16.83
N PHE A 52 -4.85 -5.18 15.50
CA PHE A 52 -5.13 -6.34 14.64
C PHE A 52 -4.00 -7.38 14.46
N GLU A 53 -2.89 -7.30 15.21
CA GLU A 53 -1.78 -8.28 15.19
C GLU A 53 -1.23 -8.56 16.59
N TYR A 54 -1.92 -8.15 17.66
CA TYR A 54 -1.36 -8.25 19.01
C TYR A 54 -1.01 -9.70 19.36
N ARG A 55 -1.94 -10.62 19.13
CA ARG A 55 -1.78 -12.04 19.44
C ARG A 55 -0.69 -12.76 18.63
N THR A 56 -0.29 -12.23 17.48
CA THR A 56 0.76 -12.85 16.65
C THR A 56 2.13 -12.75 17.33
N PHE A 57 2.33 -11.80 18.23
CA PHE A 57 3.63 -11.47 18.81
C PHE A 57 3.64 -11.46 20.34
N THR A 58 2.60 -11.99 20.99
CA THR A 58 2.49 -12.04 22.46
C THR A 58 1.97 -13.39 22.94
N ASN A 59 2.38 -13.81 24.14
CA ASN A 59 1.77 -14.98 24.78
C ASN A 59 0.40 -14.64 25.40
N LYS A 60 -0.34 -15.66 25.86
CA LYS A 60 -1.70 -15.52 26.41
C LYS A 60 -1.77 -14.60 27.64
N PHE A 61 -0.77 -14.66 28.53
CA PHE A 61 -0.73 -13.84 29.73
C PHE A 61 -0.55 -12.35 29.39
N GLU A 62 0.36 -12.05 28.47
CA GLU A 62 0.58 -10.69 27.96
C GLU A 62 -0.63 -10.15 27.21
N GLU A 63 -1.30 -10.99 26.43
CA GLU A 63 -2.55 -10.68 25.75
C GLU A 63 -3.63 -10.25 26.77
N GLU A 64 -3.90 -11.08 27.77
CA GLU A 64 -4.90 -10.79 28.80
C GLU A 64 -4.57 -9.50 29.59
N LYS A 65 -3.30 -9.29 29.94
CA LYS A 65 -2.84 -8.09 30.63
C LYS A 65 -2.99 -6.82 29.80
N PHE A 66 -2.71 -6.89 28.50
CA PHE A 66 -2.89 -5.75 27.60
C PHE A 66 -4.36 -5.38 27.47
N PHE A 67 -5.23 -6.38 27.19
CA PHE A 67 -6.65 -6.11 26.99
C PHE A 67 -7.39 -5.71 28.26
N SER A 68 -6.93 -6.14 29.45
CA SER A 68 -7.52 -5.70 30.72
C SER A 68 -7.30 -4.20 31.02
N SER A 69 -6.32 -3.56 30.38
CA SER A 69 -6.04 -2.13 30.53
C SER A 69 -7.06 -1.22 29.81
N PHE A 70 -7.86 -1.75 28.89
CA PHE A 70 -8.87 -0.97 28.17
C PHE A 70 -10.12 -0.75 29.03
N SER A 71 -10.60 0.49 29.09
CA SER A 71 -11.88 0.76 29.74
C SER A 71 -13.05 0.25 28.87
N SER A 72 -14.07 -0.30 29.54
CA SER A 72 -15.22 -0.93 28.89
C SER A 72 -16.04 0.02 28.00
N LYS A 73 -15.94 1.34 28.17
CA LYS A 73 -16.82 2.35 27.55
C LYS A 73 -16.25 3.09 26.32
N LYS A 74 -15.17 2.60 25.69
CA LYS A 74 -14.56 3.26 24.52
C LYS A 74 -15.39 3.06 23.25
N LYS A 75 -15.25 4.00 22.30
CA LYS A 75 -15.69 3.82 20.91
C LYS A 75 -14.57 3.09 20.17
N ILE A 76 -14.89 2.03 19.44
CA ILE A 76 -13.93 1.26 18.65
C ILE A 76 -14.35 1.24 17.18
N LEU A 77 -13.37 1.34 16.29
CA LEU A 77 -13.54 1.20 14.85
C LEU A 77 -13.16 -0.21 14.43
N ILE A 78 -14.08 -0.89 13.76
CA ILE A 78 -13.90 -2.24 13.25
C ILE A 78 -13.97 -2.18 11.73
N SER A 79 -12.81 -2.14 11.09
CA SER A 79 -12.69 -2.31 9.64
C SER A 79 -12.99 -3.75 9.26
N TYR A 80 -13.93 -4.00 8.36
CA TYR A 80 -14.20 -5.34 7.81
C TYR A 80 -14.25 -5.31 6.29
N LYS A 81 -13.92 -6.43 5.68
CA LYS A 81 -14.02 -6.64 4.23
C LYS A 81 -14.53 -8.05 4.02
N ASP A 82 -15.28 -8.27 2.94
CA ASP A 82 -15.70 -9.60 2.54
C ASP A 82 -14.51 -10.61 2.57
N PRO A 83 -14.61 -11.71 3.35
CA PRO A 83 -13.54 -12.69 3.49
C PRO A 83 -13.08 -13.28 2.15
N PHE A 84 -13.98 -13.53 1.20
CA PHE A 84 -13.61 -14.05 -0.11
C PHE A 84 -12.75 -13.07 -0.89
N THR A 85 -13.07 -11.78 -0.83
CA THR A 85 -12.28 -10.71 -1.45
C THR A 85 -10.91 -10.57 -0.81
N MET A 86 -10.82 -10.74 0.52
CA MET A 86 -9.52 -10.76 1.20
C MET A 86 -8.68 -11.98 0.77
N ILE A 87 -9.28 -13.17 0.70
CA ILE A 87 -8.61 -14.39 0.21
C ILE A 87 -8.14 -14.17 -1.23
N LYS A 88 -9.01 -13.69 -2.13
CA LYS A 88 -8.65 -13.35 -3.52
C LYS A 88 -7.46 -12.38 -3.58
N THR A 89 -7.40 -11.40 -2.68
CA THR A 89 -6.27 -10.45 -2.63
C THR A 89 -4.96 -11.16 -2.28
N ILE A 90 -4.97 -12.10 -1.34
CA ILE A 90 -3.78 -12.87 -0.93
C ILE A 90 -3.35 -13.88 -2.00
N LEU A 91 -4.31 -14.56 -2.64
CA LEU A 91 -4.04 -15.47 -3.76
C LEU A 91 -3.43 -14.73 -4.95
N ASN A 92 -3.75 -13.45 -5.10
CA ASN A 92 -3.17 -12.59 -6.13
C ASN A 92 -2.01 -11.72 -5.61
N ALA A 93 -1.65 -11.82 -4.32
CA ALA A 93 -0.54 -11.07 -3.76
C ALA A 93 0.76 -11.71 -4.26
N ASN A 94 1.39 -11.06 -5.23
CA ASN A 94 2.74 -11.40 -5.65
C ASN A 94 3.69 -10.90 -4.55
N ILE A 95 4.29 -11.80 -3.77
CA ILE A 95 5.31 -11.39 -2.81
C ILE A 95 6.64 -11.40 -3.56
N VAL A 96 7.17 -10.21 -3.82
CA VAL A 96 8.57 -10.07 -4.22
C VAL A 96 9.40 -10.48 -3.01
N LYS A 97 10.24 -11.51 -3.15
CA LYS A 97 11.19 -11.85 -2.09
C LYS A 97 12.09 -10.62 -1.84
N SER A 98 12.26 -10.25 -0.58
CA SER A 98 13.03 -9.08 -0.14
C SER A 98 14.46 -9.03 -0.69
N GLU A 99 15.06 -10.18 -1.00
CA GLU A 99 16.40 -10.30 -1.61
C GLU A 99 16.49 -9.75 -3.05
N TYR A 100 15.36 -9.53 -3.74
CA TYR A 100 15.31 -8.93 -5.08
C TYR A 100 14.77 -7.50 -5.11
N TYR A 101 14.47 -6.91 -3.95
CA TYR A 101 13.80 -5.62 -3.90
C TYR A 101 14.65 -4.50 -4.51
N ILE A 102 15.98 -4.63 -4.47
CA ILE A 102 16.92 -3.61 -4.92
C ILE A 102 18.22 -4.33 -5.28
N GLN A 103 18.65 -4.24 -6.54
CA GLN A 103 20.06 -3.95 -6.80
C GLN A 103 20.26 -3.30 -8.17
N ASP A 104 19.54 -3.71 -9.23
CA ASP A 104 19.62 -3.01 -10.53
C ASP A 104 18.25 -2.93 -11.23
N LYS A 105 17.60 -1.76 -11.16
CA LYS A 105 16.40 -1.45 -11.99
C LYS A 105 16.78 -1.01 -13.41
N LYS A 106 18.03 -1.23 -13.79
CA LYS A 106 18.62 -0.91 -15.09
C LYS A 106 18.60 -2.17 -15.95
N LEU A 107 17.74 -2.18 -16.97
CA LEU A 107 17.60 -3.29 -17.90
C LEU A 107 18.31 -2.93 -19.19
N ASN A 108 19.25 -3.77 -19.63
CA ASN A 108 19.81 -3.65 -20.96
C ASN A 108 18.72 -3.96 -22.00
N ALA A 109 18.41 -3.00 -22.85
CA ALA A 109 17.34 -3.08 -23.84
C ALA A 109 17.61 -4.18 -24.89
N SER A 110 18.88 -4.50 -25.16
CA SER A 110 19.30 -5.56 -26.08
C SER A 110 18.98 -6.97 -25.58
N ASN A 111 18.69 -7.14 -24.28
CA ASN A 111 18.39 -8.44 -23.64
C ASN A 111 17.04 -8.45 -22.91
N ILE A 112 16.13 -7.57 -23.30
CA ILE A 112 14.90 -7.26 -22.55
C ILE A 112 13.97 -8.46 -22.35
N THR A 113 13.89 -9.40 -23.29
CA THR A 113 13.09 -10.63 -23.13
C THR A 113 13.63 -11.49 -22.00
N LYS A 114 14.95 -11.69 -21.95
CA LYS A 114 15.62 -12.43 -20.88
C LYS A 114 15.49 -11.70 -19.55
N ASN A 115 15.69 -10.39 -19.54
CA ASN A 115 15.55 -9.55 -18.35
C ASN A 115 14.10 -9.56 -17.81
N THR A 116 13.10 -9.56 -18.69
CA THR A 116 11.68 -9.64 -18.32
C THR A 116 11.35 -11.02 -17.75
N ILE A 117 11.87 -12.09 -18.33
CA ILE A 117 11.70 -13.45 -17.80
C ILE A 117 12.35 -13.57 -16.41
N ASP A 118 13.59 -13.08 -16.25
CA ASP A 118 14.29 -13.10 -14.95
C ASP A 118 13.53 -12.28 -13.90
N ILE A 119 12.99 -11.12 -14.28
CA ILE A 119 12.09 -10.35 -13.43
C ILE A 119 10.87 -11.19 -13.06
N LEU A 120 10.12 -11.73 -14.03
CA LEU A 120 8.91 -12.51 -13.76
C LEU A 120 9.18 -13.74 -12.89
N GLN A 121 10.34 -14.39 -13.03
CA GLN A 121 10.75 -15.54 -12.21
C GLN A 121 11.00 -15.18 -10.74
N ARG A 122 11.42 -13.93 -10.46
CA ARG A 122 11.59 -13.41 -9.09
C ARG A 122 10.25 -13.18 -8.37
N TYR A 123 9.15 -13.13 -9.13
CA TYR A 123 7.80 -12.96 -8.59
C TYR A 123 7.14 -14.33 -8.49
N LYS A 124 7.04 -14.84 -7.26
CA LYS A 124 6.20 -16.01 -6.98
C LYS A 124 4.98 -15.54 -6.20
N ARG A 125 3.79 -15.87 -6.71
CA ARG A 125 2.58 -15.82 -5.88
C ARG A 125 2.81 -16.72 -4.68
N LYS A 126 2.58 -16.20 -3.47
CA LYS A 126 2.67 -17.04 -2.25
C LYS A 126 1.75 -18.25 -2.38
N TYR A 127 0.55 -18.04 -2.93
CA TYR A 127 -0.46 -19.06 -3.17
C TYR A 127 -1.09 -18.90 -4.57
N ASN A 128 -1.44 -20.00 -5.22
CA ASN A 128 -2.04 -20.09 -6.56
C ASN A 128 -2.78 -21.44 -6.70
N LYS A 129 -3.45 -21.68 -7.84
CA LYS A 129 -4.27 -22.89 -8.06
C LYS A 129 -3.52 -24.22 -7.88
N TYR A 130 -2.20 -24.23 -7.98
CA TYR A 130 -1.35 -25.42 -7.86
C TYR A 130 -0.82 -25.65 -6.43
N ASN A 131 -0.74 -24.61 -5.59
CA ASN A 131 -0.21 -24.68 -4.22
C ASN A 131 -1.18 -24.12 -3.15
N ILE A 132 -2.46 -24.00 -3.49
CA ILE A 132 -3.50 -23.53 -2.56
C ILE A 132 -3.64 -24.42 -1.32
N LYS A 133 -3.32 -25.71 -1.46
CA LYS A 133 -3.31 -26.67 -0.35
C LYS A 133 -2.28 -26.32 0.73
N ASP A 134 -1.26 -25.53 0.40
CA ASP A 134 -0.24 -25.06 1.34
C ASP A 134 -0.66 -23.76 2.05
N PHE A 135 -1.88 -23.26 1.77
CA PHE A 135 -2.44 -22.11 2.47
C PHE A 135 -2.65 -22.45 3.93
N ASP A 136 -1.96 -21.70 4.80
CA ASP A 136 -2.04 -21.86 6.24
C ASP A 136 -3.35 -21.25 6.78
N PRO A 137 -4.31 -22.05 7.26
CA PRO A 137 -5.56 -21.54 7.83
C PRO A 137 -5.34 -20.65 9.06
N TYR A 138 -4.20 -20.77 9.73
CA TYR A 138 -3.81 -19.89 10.83
C TYR A 138 -3.74 -18.42 10.37
N LEU A 139 -3.26 -18.15 9.15
CA LEU A 139 -3.21 -16.80 8.58
C LEU A 139 -4.62 -16.22 8.42
N LEU A 140 -5.58 -17.03 7.94
CA LEU A 140 -6.97 -16.61 7.81
C LEU A 140 -7.57 -16.26 9.18
N GLN A 141 -7.39 -17.13 10.16
CA GLN A 141 -8.00 -16.95 11.48
C GLN A 141 -7.36 -15.81 12.29
N HIS A 142 -6.03 -15.69 12.26
CA HIS A 142 -5.30 -14.82 13.17
C HIS A 142 -4.81 -13.50 12.55
N GLN A 143 -4.88 -13.34 11.23
CA GLN A 143 -4.53 -12.07 10.57
C GLN A 143 -5.72 -11.45 9.83
N MET A 144 -6.53 -12.26 9.14
CA MET A 144 -7.64 -11.76 8.30
C MET A 144 -8.94 -11.61 9.08
N LEU A 145 -9.31 -12.62 9.88
CA LEU A 145 -10.53 -12.67 10.69
C LEU A 145 -10.26 -12.34 12.17
N ILE A 146 -9.16 -11.65 12.45
CA ILE A 146 -8.73 -11.30 13.80
C ILE A 146 -9.78 -10.46 14.55
N GLN A 147 -10.65 -9.71 13.83
CA GLN A 147 -11.70 -8.92 14.46
C GLN A 147 -12.65 -9.80 15.29
N GLU A 148 -13.07 -10.95 14.77
CA GLU A 148 -13.97 -11.89 15.46
C GLU A 148 -13.39 -12.31 16.81
N PHE A 149 -12.10 -12.59 16.82
CA PHE A 149 -11.40 -12.96 18.04
C PHE A 149 -11.28 -11.78 19.01
N LEU A 150 -10.92 -10.59 18.52
CA LEU A 150 -10.71 -9.41 19.36
C LEU A 150 -12.02 -8.87 19.96
N LEU A 151 -13.16 -9.10 19.32
CA LEU A 151 -14.47 -8.66 19.79
C LEU A 151 -14.79 -9.13 21.22
N LYS A 152 -14.26 -10.28 21.65
CA LYS A 152 -14.45 -10.78 23.02
C LYS A 152 -13.89 -9.84 24.10
N TYR A 153 -12.86 -9.05 23.77
CA TYR A 153 -12.24 -8.08 24.69
C TYR A 153 -12.99 -6.73 24.72
N PHE A 154 -13.82 -6.46 23.71
CA PHE A 154 -14.52 -5.18 23.56
C PHE A 154 -16.05 -5.31 23.64
N LYS A 155 -16.55 -6.32 24.37
CA LYS A 155 -17.99 -6.61 24.47
C LYS A 155 -18.82 -5.38 24.84
N ASN A 156 -18.36 -4.60 25.83
CA ASN A 156 -19.06 -3.44 26.36
C ASN A 156 -18.79 -2.12 25.62
N SER A 157 -17.90 -2.13 24.62
CA SER A 157 -17.53 -0.95 23.85
C SER A 157 -18.58 -0.59 22.80
N LYS A 158 -18.70 0.70 22.48
CA LYS A 158 -19.50 1.17 21.34
C LYS A 158 -18.72 0.87 20.06
N LYS A 159 -19.34 0.16 19.11
CA LYS A 159 -18.67 -0.37 17.92
C LYS A 159 -19.17 0.38 16.69
N TYR A 160 -18.24 0.85 15.87
CA TYR A 160 -18.52 1.32 14.52
C TYR A 160 -17.92 0.31 13.54
N PHE A 161 -18.77 -0.27 12.69
CA PHE A 161 -18.33 -1.19 11.65
C PHE A 161 -18.13 -0.39 10.37
N LEU A 162 -16.91 -0.43 9.83
CA LEU A 162 -16.53 0.22 8.58
C LEU A 162 -16.33 -0.83 7.52
N ASP A 163 -17.19 -0.82 6.50
CA ASP A 163 -16.93 -1.59 5.28
C ASP A 163 -15.74 -0.96 4.56
N MET A 164 -14.74 -1.76 4.23
CA MET A 164 -13.58 -1.28 3.49
C MET A 164 -13.90 -0.88 2.04
N ASN A 165 -15.10 -1.16 1.54
CA ASN A 165 -15.62 -0.60 0.30
C ASN A 165 -16.05 0.88 0.45
N ASP A 166 -16.36 1.34 1.67
CA ASP A 166 -16.77 2.73 1.90
C ASP A 166 -15.59 3.71 1.86
N ILE A 167 -14.35 3.20 1.82
CA ILE A 167 -13.14 4.01 1.68
C ILE A 167 -12.59 4.00 0.25
N GLN A 168 -13.36 3.53 -0.73
CA GLN A 168 -13.01 3.70 -2.15
C GLN A 168 -13.02 5.20 -2.52
N PRO A 169 -12.26 5.61 -3.56
CA PRO A 169 -12.11 7.00 -3.99
C PRO A 169 -13.39 7.84 -4.01
N GLU A 170 -14.47 7.28 -4.52
CA GLU A 170 -15.78 7.92 -4.67
C GLU A 170 -16.46 8.25 -3.33
N ASN A 171 -16.18 7.47 -2.28
CA ASN A 171 -16.89 7.52 -0.99
C ASN A 171 -16.00 7.97 0.19
N ALA A 172 -14.67 7.86 0.04
CA ALA A 172 -13.71 8.02 1.14
C ALA A 172 -13.89 9.34 1.91
N PHE A 173 -14.07 10.46 1.20
CA PHE A 173 -14.27 11.77 1.84
C PHE A 173 -15.49 11.78 2.78
N ILE A 174 -16.65 11.36 2.26
CA ILE A 174 -17.92 11.34 3.01
C ILE A 174 -17.83 10.35 4.18
N THR A 175 -17.19 9.21 3.95
CA THR A 175 -16.95 8.20 4.99
C THR A 175 -16.09 8.76 6.12
N LEU A 176 -15.04 9.52 5.81
CA LEU A 176 -14.20 10.17 6.81
C LEU A 176 -14.94 11.29 7.55
N GLU A 177 -15.85 12.04 6.92
CA GLU A 177 -16.72 13.00 7.62
C GLU A 177 -17.64 12.33 8.64
N LYS A 178 -18.23 11.18 8.27
CA LYS A 178 -19.07 10.37 9.17
C LYS A 178 -18.26 9.82 10.35
N LEU A 179 -17.07 9.29 10.08
CA LEU A 179 -16.15 8.80 11.11
C LEU A 179 -15.71 9.92 12.05
N ALA A 180 -15.33 11.09 11.50
CA ALA A 180 -14.92 12.25 12.29
C ALA A 180 -16.04 12.70 13.24
N THR A 181 -17.28 12.72 12.75
CA THR A 181 -18.45 13.05 13.56
C THR A 181 -18.71 11.99 14.64
N TYR A 182 -18.63 10.71 14.31
CA TYR A 182 -18.87 9.62 15.27
C TYR A 182 -17.80 9.57 16.36
N PHE A 183 -16.52 9.72 16.00
CA PHE A 183 -15.38 9.61 16.92
C PHE A 183 -14.93 10.93 17.52
N ASN A 184 -15.48 12.05 17.04
CA ASN A 184 -15.16 13.41 17.46
C ASN A 184 -13.67 13.78 17.24
N PHE A 185 -13.15 13.46 16.05
CA PHE A 185 -11.84 13.94 15.59
C PHE A 185 -12.00 14.99 14.48
N THR A 186 -10.90 15.61 14.03
CA THR A 186 -10.95 16.66 13.00
C THR A 186 -11.54 16.15 11.68
N LYS A 187 -12.56 16.84 11.16
CA LYS A 187 -13.16 16.49 9.87
C LYS A 187 -12.15 16.69 8.72
N PRO A 188 -12.25 15.91 7.63
CA PRO A 188 -11.44 16.15 6.44
C PRO A 188 -11.73 17.55 5.86
N SER A 189 -10.70 18.28 5.45
CA SER A 189 -10.87 19.58 4.78
C SER A 189 -11.40 19.38 3.37
N ILE A 190 -12.27 20.28 2.90
CA ILE A 190 -12.75 20.25 1.51
C ILE A 190 -11.58 20.35 0.49
N LEU A 191 -10.48 21.00 0.88
CA LEU A 191 -9.26 21.11 0.08
C LEU A 191 -8.56 19.75 -0.08
N ASP A 192 -8.76 18.81 0.84
CA ASP A 192 -8.23 17.46 0.76
C ASP A 192 -9.13 16.52 -0.06
N LYS A 193 -10.29 16.97 -0.58
CA LYS A 193 -11.23 16.08 -1.29
C LYS A 193 -10.57 15.30 -2.42
N GLN A 194 -9.73 15.96 -3.21
CA GLN A 194 -8.97 15.32 -4.30
C GLN A 194 -8.02 14.23 -3.77
N PHE A 195 -7.39 14.45 -2.61
CA PHE A 195 -6.50 13.45 -1.99
C PHE A 195 -7.25 12.16 -1.65
N TYR A 196 -8.51 12.24 -1.19
CA TYR A 196 -9.33 11.06 -0.90
C TYR A 196 -9.87 10.38 -2.17
N GLN A 197 -10.04 11.13 -3.26
CA GLN A 197 -10.46 10.62 -4.57
C GLN A 197 -9.33 9.97 -5.37
N GLU A 198 -8.09 10.05 -4.90
CA GLU A 198 -7.00 9.29 -5.47
C GLU A 198 -7.02 7.86 -4.93
N LYS A 199 -6.82 6.87 -5.82
CA LYS A 199 -6.65 5.47 -5.42
C LYS A 199 -5.36 5.34 -4.60
N LYS A 200 -5.47 5.38 -3.27
CA LYS A 200 -4.34 5.18 -2.37
C LYS A 200 -4.19 3.69 -2.08
N SER A 201 -3.02 3.15 -2.43
CA SER A 201 -2.58 1.86 -1.90
C SER A 201 -1.11 1.98 -1.52
N LEU A 202 -0.75 1.58 -0.30
CA LEU A 202 0.66 1.51 0.12
C LEU A 202 1.41 0.37 -0.57
N ALA A 203 0.66 -0.61 -1.08
CA ALA A 203 1.11 -1.46 -2.17
C ALA A 203 0.18 -1.16 -3.34
N THR A 204 0.47 -0.08 -4.05
CA THR A 204 0.16 0.04 -5.47
C THR A 204 0.35 -1.34 -6.11
N THR A 205 -0.47 -1.72 -7.10
CA THR A 205 -0.25 -2.99 -7.81
C THR A 205 1.24 -3.20 -8.01
N PHE A 206 1.74 -4.41 -7.74
CA PHE A 206 3.18 -4.64 -7.70
C PHE A 206 3.92 -4.18 -8.98
N LEU A 207 3.16 -3.93 -10.06
CA LEU A 207 3.58 -3.22 -11.25
C LEU A 207 4.22 -1.84 -10.98
N LEU A 208 3.70 -1.03 -10.06
CA LEU A 208 4.31 0.27 -9.74
C LEU A 208 5.64 0.16 -9.00
N HIS A 209 5.93 -0.97 -8.35
CA HIS A 209 7.27 -1.21 -7.79
C HIS A 209 8.34 -1.37 -8.89
N TYR A 210 7.97 -1.67 -10.14
CA TYR A 210 8.90 -1.63 -11.26
C TYR A 210 9.40 -0.22 -11.56
N PHE A 211 8.64 0.80 -11.19
CA PHE A 211 9.01 2.18 -11.45
C PHE A 211 9.82 2.79 -10.29
N PRO A 212 10.80 3.66 -10.58
CA PRO A 212 11.33 3.95 -11.92
C PRO A 212 12.05 2.73 -12.51
N LEU A 213 11.82 2.46 -13.79
CA LEU A 213 12.52 1.44 -14.58
C LEU A 213 13.47 2.15 -15.53
N ILE A 214 14.73 1.76 -15.57
CA ILE A 214 15.72 2.36 -16.48
C ILE A 214 15.98 1.36 -17.61
N LEU A 215 15.68 1.75 -18.84
CA LEU A 215 16.10 1.02 -20.03
C LEU A 215 17.44 1.60 -20.48
N ASP A 216 18.49 0.77 -20.45
CA ASP A 216 19.82 1.11 -20.95
C ASP A 216 19.97 0.67 -22.40
N PHE A 217 20.29 1.62 -23.26
CA PHE A 217 20.57 1.42 -24.68
C PHE A 217 22.07 1.56 -24.99
N ASP A 218 22.93 1.41 -23.97
CA ASP A 218 24.39 1.56 -23.98
C ASP A 218 24.87 3.01 -24.22
N GLU A 219 24.18 3.77 -25.09
CA GLU A 219 24.46 5.16 -25.44
C GLU A 219 23.67 6.17 -24.57
N PHE A 220 22.50 5.76 -24.07
CA PHE A 220 21.62 6.59 -23.26
C PHE A 220 20.65 5.73 -22.45
N GLU A 221 19.99 6.37 -21.48
CA GLU A 221 19.02 5.74 -20.60
C GLU A 221 17.64 6.38 -20.76
N ILE A 222 16.60 5.55 -20.82
CA ILE A 222 15.21 5.99 -20.69
C ILE A 222 14.69 5.55 -19.33
N GLU A 223 14.30 6.51 -18.50
CA GLU A 223 13.60 6.23 -17.25
C GLU A 223 12.09 6.22 -17.49
N ILE A 224 11.48 5.06 -17.31
CA ILE A 224 10.03 4.91 -17.31
C ILE A 224 9.55 5.07 -15.88
N ASN A 225 8.53 5.90 -15.66
CA ASN A 225 7.99 6.17 -14.33
C ASN A 225 6.46 6.19 -14.34
N ALA A 226 5.84 5.81 -13.23
CA ALA A 226 4.38 5.93 -13.01
C ALA A 226 4.00 7.15 -12.17
N LYS A 227 4.93 8.09 -12.05
CA LYS A 227 4.72 9.39 -11.43
C LYS A 227 5.26 10.43 -12.38
N GLU A 228 4.53 11.53 -12.49
CA GLU A 228 5.05 12.72 -13.13
C GLU A 228 6.24 13.23 -12.31
N LEU A 229 7.41 13.29 -12.93
CA LEU A 229 8.63 13.79 -12.34
C LEU A 229 8.83 15.25 -12.75
N ASN A 230 8.68 16.17 -11.79
CA ASN A 230 9.09 17.55 -11.97
C ASN A 230 10.60 17.70 -11.74
N TYR A 231 11.41 17.19 -12.67
CA TYR A 231 12.87 17.36 -12.63
C TYR A 231 13.36 18.43 -13.62
N SER A 232 14.26 19.29 -13.17
CA SER A 232 14.94 20.27 -14.02
C SER A 232 15.87 19.65 -15.07
N LYS A 233 16.23 18.36 -14.94
CA LYS A 233 17.30 17.68 -15.70
C LYS A 233 16.85 16.65 -16.74
N LYS A 234 15.55 16.30 -16.79
CA LYS A 234 15.02 15.29 -17.72
C LYS A 234 13.83 15.84 -18.49
N ASP A 235 13.67 15.40 -19.74
CA ASP A 235 12.52 15.71 -20.60
C ASP A 235 11.55 14.53 -20.62
N ASP A 236 10.25 14.83 -20.53
CA ASP A 236 9.20 13.85 -20.75
C ASP A 236 9.00 13.64 -22.26
N ILE A 237 9.32 12.44 -22.73
CA ILE A 237 9.24 12.02 -24.13
C ILE A 237 8.03 11.10 -24.40
N SER A 238 7.08 10.99 -23.46
CA SER A 238 5.94 10.07 -23.57
C SER A 238 5.13 10.26 -24.85
N ASP A 239 4.86 11.51 -25.21
CA ASP A 239 4.07 11.86 -26.40
C ASP A 239 4.81 11.53 -27.72
N LEU A 240 6.13 11.31 -27.68
CA LEU A 240 6.89 10.87 -28.85
C LEU A 240 6.64 9.39 -29.20
N PHE A 241 6.29 8.58 -28.20
CA PHE A 241 6.09 7.13 -28.34
C PHE A 241 4.62 6.74 -28.39
N PHE A 242 3.77 7.43 -27.63
CA PHE A 242 2.37 7.04 -27.47
C PHE A 242 1.43 8.14 -27.95
N LYS A 243 0.58 7.78 -28.93
CA LYS A 243 -0.50 8.67 -29.40
C LYS A 243 -1.59 8.92 -28.35
N LYS A 244 -1.66 8.06 -27.33
CA LYS A 244 -2.59 8.15 -26.21
C LYS A 244 -1.82 7.89 -24.94
N LYS A 245 -2.15 8.63 -23.87
CA LYS A 245 -1.59 8.43 -22.54
C LYS A 245 -1.85 7.00 -22.07
N ILE A 246 -0.80 6.35 -21.57
CA ILE A 246 -0.88 5.00 -20.99
C ILE A 246 -1.12 5.14 -19.50
N TYR A 247 -2.04 4.33 -18.97
CA TYR A 247 -2.33 4.27 -17.54
C TYR A 247 -2.15 2.85 -17.04
N ILE A 248 -1.42 2.70 -15.93
CA ILE A 248 -1.37 1.46 -15.14
C ILE A 248 -1.91 1.80 -13.76
N ASP A 249 -3.01 1.15 -13.36
CA ASP A 249 -3.67 1.39 -12.07
C ASP A 249 -4.02 2.86 -11.81
N ASN A 250 -4.51 3.54 -12.84
CA ASN A 250 -4.83 4.97 -12.85
C ASN A 250 -3.61 5.91 -12.70
N HIS A 251 -2.39 5.38 -12.76
CA HIS A 251 -1.18 6.17 -12.85
C HIS A 251 -0.76 6.32 -14.31
N GLN A 252 -0.59 7.56 -14.77
CA GLN A 252 -0.03 7.81 -16.10
C GLN A 252 1.43 7.30 -16.12
N ILE A 253 1.79 6.58 -17.19
CA ILE A 253 3.17 6.17 -17.41
C ILE A 253 3.88 7.23 -18.24
N HIS A 254 5.04 7.64 -17.73
CA HIS A 254 5.89 8.67 -18.27
C HIS A 254 7.23 8.08 -18.70
N PHE A 255 7.81 8.59 -19.79
CA PHE A 255 9.11 8.20 -20.30
C PHE A 255 10.01 9.43 -20.24
N TYR A 256 11.16 9.32 -19.57
CA TYR A 256 12.07 10.43 -19.33
C TYR A 256 13.45 10.14 -19.91
N ILE A 257 14.07 11.14 -20.52
CA ILE A 257 15.48 11.11 -20.95
C ILE A 257 16.24 12.32 -20.41
N ASN A 258 17.56 12.22 -20.26
CA ASN A 258 18.40 13.35 -19.84
C ASN A 258 18.39 14.46 -20.90
N LYS A 259 18.17 15.71 -20.46
CA LYS A 259 18.06 16.92 -21.32
C LYS A 259 19.27 17.20 -22.22
N ASN A 260 20.44 16.65 -21.89
CA ASN A 260 21.69 16.92 -22.60
C ASN A 260 21.95 15.97 -23.77
N LEU A 261 21.00 15.09 -24.10
CA LEU A 261 21.08 14.23 -25.27
C LEU A 261 20.34 14.89 -26.43
N ASP A 262 21.06 15.24 -27.50
CA ASP A 262 20.45 15.67 -28.75
C ASP A 262 19.63 14.50 -29.31
N PHE A 263 18.30 14.60 -29.17
CA PHE A 263 17.36 13.60 -29.64
C PHE A 263 17.20 13.72 -31.16
N ASP A 264 18.25 13.37 -31.90
CA ASP A 264 18.24 13.48 -33.34
C ASP A 264 17.22 12.50 -33.98
N LYS A 265 16.82 12.80 -35.21
CA LYS A 265 15.80 12.03 -35.93
C LYS A 265 16.19 10.57 -36.15
N LYS A 266 17.49 10.24 -36.19
CA LYS A 266 17.99 8.86 -36.37
C LYS A 266 17.88 8.07 -35.08
N LEU A 267 18.23 8.69 -33.95
CA LEU A 267 18.07 8.11 -32.62
C LEU A 267 16.60 7.83 -32.32
N TYR A 268 15.70 8.77 -32.66
CA TYR A 268 14.25 8.56 -32.57
C TYR A 268 13.78 7.32 -33.36
N ILE A 269 14.21 7.16 -34.61
CA ILE A 269 13.82 6.02 -35.45
C ILE A 269 14.37 4.69 -34.86
N LYS A 270 15.62 4.70 -34.40
CA LYS A 270 16.28 3.54 -33.75
C LYS A 270 15.50 3.11 -32.50
N ILE A 271 15.19 4.06 -31.60
CA ILE A 271 14.43 3.79 -30.37
C ILE A 271 13.02 3.32 -30.70
N LYS A 272 12.31 4.02 -31.59
CA LYS A 272 10.94 3.66 -31.98
C LYS A 272 10.88 2.25 -32.56
N LYS A 273 11.86 1.86 -33.37
CA LYS A 273 11.95 0.50 -33.93
C LYS A 273 12.17 -0.53 -32.82
N ILE A 274 13.06 -0.25 -31.87
CA ILE A 274 13.29 -1.16 -30.74
C ILE A 274 12.02 -1.29 -29.91
N ILE A 275 11.41 -0.17 -29.48
CA ILE A 275 10.20 -0.17 -28.64
C ILE A 275 9.00 -0.83 -29.33
N LEU A 276 8.81 -0.64 -30.64
CA LEU A 276 7.72 -1.29 -31.39
C LEU A 276 7.95 -2.79 -31.66
N GLN A 277 9.18 -3.28 -31.46
CA GLN A 277 9.51 -4.70 -31.53
C GLN A 277 9.39 -5.40 -30.17
N LEU A 278 9.15 -4.64 -29.09
CA LEU A 278 8.78 -5.11 -27.75
C LEU A 278 7.27 -5.36 -27.66
#